data_AF-A0AAD5FDQ6-F1
#
_entry.id   AF-A0AAD5FDQ6-F1
#
_cell.length_a   1.000
_cell.length_b   1.000
_cell.length_c   1.000
_cell.angle_alpha   90.00
_cell.angle_beta   90.00
_cell.angle_gamma   90.00
#
_symmetry.space_group_name_H-M   'P 1'
#
loop_
_entity.id
_entity.type
_entity.pdbx_description
1 polymer ?
#
loop_
_entity_poly.entity_id
_entity_poly.type
_entity_poly.pdbx_seq_one_letter_code
_entity_poly.pdbx_strand_id
1 'polypeptide(L)'
;MKSAAVFVVLACLLFVYVQGQARTSVRRCLCSGRGMNSIRIQRIARMEIYSPTASCENLEIIVVLKNGAGKKCLNPESTFVKNYIKMARQNRVTTNAGRKMCLHPDSKLWKVIMKGERGPI
;
A
#
# COMPACT_ATOMS: atom_id res chain seq x y z
N MET A 1 15.49 53.15 13.41
CA MET A 1 15.94 52.34 12.23
C MET A 1 16.52 50.98 12.61
N LYS A 2 17.20 50.81 13.76
CA LYS A 2 17.79 49.52 14.18
C LYS A 2 16.74 48.44 14.54
N SER A 3 15.66 48.81 15.25
CA SER A 3 14.62 47.85 15.62
C SER A 3 13.85 47.29 14.43
N ALA A 4 13.58 48.10 13.41
CA ALA A 4 12.87 47.66 12.21
C ALA A 4 13.63 46.55 11.46
N ALA A 5 14.96 46.66 11.35
CA ALA A 5 15.79 45.63 10.76
C ALA A 5 15.74 44.31 11.55
N VAL A 6 15.71 44.38 12.89
CA VAL A 6 15.59 43.21 13.75
C VAL A 6 14.24 42.50 13.54
N PHE A 7 13.13 43.24 13.44
CA PHE A 7 11.82 42.67 13.17
C PHE A 7 11.73 41.99 11.80
N VAL A 8 12.35 42.58 10.77
CA VAL A 8 12.38 42.00 9.42
C VAL A 8 13.18 40.69 9.41
N VAL A 9 14.34 40.65 10.07
CA VAL A 9 15.15 39.43 10.18
C VAL A 9 14.40 38.34 10.95
N LEU A 10 13.75 38.69 12.06
CA LEU A 10 12.96 37.75 12.85
C LEU A 10 11.78 37.18 12.04
N ALA A 11 11.07 38.03 11.29
CA ALA A 11 9.98 37.61 10.42
C ALA A 11 10.48 36.64 9.33
N CYS A 12 11.59 36.95 8.66
CA CYS A 12 12.20 36.07 7.66
C CYS A 12 12.58 34.70 8.24
N LEU A 13 13.18 34.67 9.44
CA LEU A 13 13.52 33.41 10.11
C LEU A 13 12.28 32.56 10.46
N LEU A 14 11.19 33.20 10.89
CA LEU A 14 9.92 32.52 11.16
C LEU A 14 9.28 31.96 9.89
N PHE A 15 9.29 32.71 8.78
CA PHE A 15 8.78 32.22 7.49
C PHE A 15 9.59 31.04 6.96
N VAL A 16 10.92 31.05 7.11
CA VAL A 16 11.79 29.92 6.74
C VAL A 16 11.52 28.71 7.63
N TYR A 17 11.30 28.91 8.93
CA TYR A 17 10.97 27.82 9.86
C TYR A 17 9.65 27.12 9.50
N VAL A 18 8.61 27.87 9.14
CA VAL A 18 7.30 27.31 8.76
C VAL A 18 7.36 26.54 7.43
N GLN A 19 8.17 27.01 6.46
CA GLN A 19 8.36 26.30 5.19
C GLN A 19 9.32 25.11 5.30
N GLY A 20 10.22 25.11 6.30
CA GLY A 20 11.26 24.10 6.51
C GLY A 20 10.86 22.94 7.43
N GLN A 21 9.67 22.94 8.01
CA GLN A 21 9.08 21.74 8.61
C GLN A 21 8.73 20.78 7.48
N ALA A 22 9.74 20.11 6.93
CA ALA A 22 9.57 18.90 6.14
C ALA A 22 8.58 18.06 6.92
N ARG A 23 7.36 17.90 6.39
CA ARG A 23 6.33 17.08 7.00
C ARG A 23 7.03 15.78 7.34
N THR A 24 7.29 15.55 8.62
CA THR A 24 7.82 14.28 9.09
C THR A 24 6.85 13.29 8.50
N SER A 25 7.32 12.49 7.55
CA SER A 25 6.50 11.55 6.82
C SER A 25 6.15 10.48 7.83
N VAL A 26 5.13 10.78 8.66
CA VAL A 26 4.52 9.79 9.53
C VAL A 26 4.13 8.69 8.57
N ARG A 27 4.80 7.55 8.68
CA ARG A 27 4.54 6.42 7.81
C ARG A 27 3.10 5.99 8.09
N ARG A 28 2.18 6.30 7.18
CA ARG A 28 0.76 5.97 7.29
C ARG A 28 0.47 4.70 6.50
N CYS A 29 1.29 3.67 6.73
CA CYS A 29 1.05 2.34 6.21
C CYS A 29 -0.25 1.79 6.84
N LEU A 30 -1.07 1.11 6.03
CA LEU A 30 -2.34 0.52 6.46
C LEU A 30 -2.13 -0.77 7.26
N CYS A 31 -1.01 -1.45 7.04
CA CYS A 31 -0.63 -2.70 7.68
C CYS A 31 0.33 -2.48 8.84
N SER A 32 0.07 -3.17 9.95
CA SER A 32 1.00 -3.25 11.07
C SER A 32 1.74 -4.60 11.04
N GLY A 33 3.07 -4.57 10.96
CA GLY A 33 3.91 -5.76 10.95
C GLY A 33 4.02 -6.47 9.60
N ARG A 34 4.53 -7.71 9.59
CA ARG A 34 4.86 -8.46 8.35
C ARG A 34 3.67 -9.02 7.57
N GLY A 35 2.47 -9.07 8.15
CA GLY A 35 1.31 -9.73 7.53
C GLY A 35 1.40 -11.26 7.50
N MET A 36 0.36 -11.91 6.97
CA MET A 36 0.25 -13.37 6.87
C MET A 36 0.89 -13.91 5.58
N ASN A 37 1.51 -15.08 5.62
CA ASN A 37 2.17 -15.67 4.45
C ASN A 37 1.20 -16.36 3.47
N SER A 38 0.02 -16.75 3.92
CA SER A 38 -0.96 -17.46 3.10
C SER A 38 -2.38 -17.25 3.60
N ILE A 39 -3.34 -17.47 2.72
CA ILE A 39 -4.78 -17.40 3.03
C ILE A 39 -5.56 -18.33 2.10
N ARG A 40 -6.65 -18.91 2.60
CA ARG A 40 -7.56 -19.71 1.75
C ARG A 40 -8.28 -18.80 0.77
N ILE A 41 -8.02 -19.01 -0.52
CA ILE A 41 -8.55 -18.23 -1.66
C ILE A 41 -10.09 -18.11 -1.59
N GLN A 42 -10.76 -19.19 -1.19
CA GLN A 42 -12.23 -19.25 -1.07
C GLN A 42 -12.82 -18.21 -0.09
N ARG A 43 -12.04 -17.81 0.91
CA ARG A 43 -12.46 -16.84 1.95
C ARG A 43 -12.28 -15.38 1.50
N ILE A 44 -11.60 -15.15 0.37
CA ILE A 44 -11.29 -13.80 -0.12
C ILE A 44 -12.53 -13.22 -0.80
N ALA A 45 -13.00 -12.07 -0.31
CA ALA A 45 -14.03 -11.27 -0.97
C ALA A 45 -13.42 -10.36 -2.03
N ARG A 46 -12.27 -9.74 -1.73
CA ARG A 46 -11.47 -8.98 -2.68
C ARG A 46 -10.05 -8.80 -2.15
N MET A 47 -9.11 -8.59 -3.06
CA MET A 47 -7.72 -8.25 -2.73
C MET A 47 -7.41 -6.83 -3.19
N GLU A 48 -6.66 -6.10 -2.38
CA GLU A 48 -6.30 -4.71 -2.59
C GLU A 48 -4.79 -4.57 -2.50
N ILE A 49 -4.16 -4.06 -3.55
CA ILE A 49 -2.69 -3.91 -3.64
C ILE A 49 -2.37 -2.43 -3.66
N TYR A 50 -1.58 -2.00 -2.69
CA TYR A 50 -1.11 -0.64 -2.54
C TYR A 50 0.39 -0.60 -2.83
N SER A 51 0.75 0.02 -3.95
CA SER A 51 2.15 0.27 -4.28
C SER A 51 2.79 1.23 -3.27
N PRO A 52 4.13 1.17 -3.09
CA PRO A 52 4.86 2.16 -2.32
C PRO A 52 4.52 3.60 -2.73
N THR A 53 4.37 4.49 -1.75
CA THR A 53 4.07 5.91 -1.91
C THR A 53 4.94 6.75 -0.96
N ALA A 54 4.91 8.08 -1.12
CA ALA A 54 5.58 8.99 -0.20
C ALA A 54 5.11 8.87 1.27
N SER A 55 3.91 8.32 1.50
CA SER A 55 3.35 8.12 2.86
C SER A 55 3.58 6.71 3.42
N CYS A 56 3.93 5.73 2.57
CA CYS A 56 4.27 4.37 2.98
C CYS A 56 5.21 3.75 1.95
N GLU A 57 6.47 3.52 2.33
CA GLU A 57 7.49 2.93 1.46
C GLU A 57 7.29 1.43 1.20
N ASN A 58 6.41 0.79 1.97
CA ASN A 58 6.15 -0.64 1.86
C ASN A 58 5.10 -0.93 0.78
N LEU A 59 5.28 -2.04 0.07
CA LEU A 59 4.21 -2.65 -0.71
C LEU A 59 3.22 -3.30 0.25
N GLU A 60 1.96 -2.88 0.23
CA GLU A 60 0.93 -3.44 1.10
C GLU A 60 -0.11 -4.22 0.31
N ILE A 61 -0.43 -5.42 0.76
CA ILE A 61 -1.43 -6.28 0.14
C ILE A 61 -2.46 -6.64 1.20
N ILE A 62 -3.68 -6.15 0.99
CA ILE A 62 -4.76 -6.27 1.95
C ILE A 62 -5.84 -7.15 1.34
N VAL A 63 -6.18 -8.21 2.06
CA VAL A 63 -7.27 -9.11 1.71
C VAL A 63 -8.47 -8.75 2.56
N VAL A 64 -9.59 -8.50 1.89
CA VAL A 64 -10.89 -8.36 2.55
C VAL A 64 -11.57 -9.72 2.53
N LEU A 65 -11.98 -10.20 3.69
CA LEU A 65 -12.62 -11.49 3.84
C LEU A 65 -14.12 -11.42 3.57
N LYS A 66 -14.68 -12.53 3.10
CA LYS A 66 -16.14 -12.70 2.95
C LYS A 66 -16.84 -12.64 4.32
N ASN A 67 -18.15 -12.45 4.28
CA ASN A 67 -19.04 -12.50 5.44
C ASN A 67 -18.67 -11.49 6.54
N GLY A 68 -18.06 -10.36 6.18
CA GLY A 68 -17.70 -9.32 7.15
C GLY A 68 -16.57 -9.69 8.11
N ALA A 69 -15.80 -10.76 7.85
CA ALA A 69 -14.72 -11.23 8.73
C ALA A 69 -13.48 -10.30 8.79
N GLY A 70 -13.60 -9.06 8.30
CA GLY A 70 -12.60 -8.03 8.39
C GLY A 70 -11.54 -8.08 7.27
N LYS A 71 -10.44 -7.37 7.52
CA LYS A 71 -9.30 -7.25 6.60
C LYS A 71 -8.06 -7.89 7.21
N LYS A 72 -7.20 -8.45 6.37
CA LYS A 72 -5.90 -9.02 6.76
C LYS A 72 -4.83 -8.57 5.78
N CYS A 73 -3.65 -8.25 6.30
CA CYS A 73 -2.48 -7.96 5.48
C CYS A 73 -1.73 -9.25 5.13
N LEU A 74 -1.23 -9.34 3.91
CA LEU A 74 -0.34 -10.41 3.46
C LEU A 74 1.11 -9.94 3.43
N ASN A 75 2.02 -10.88 3.66
CA ASN A 75 3.44 -10.65 3.59
C ASN A 75 3.90 -10.55 2.12
N PRO A 76 4.44 -9.40 1.67
CA PRO A 76 4.92 -9.24 0.30
C PRO A 76 6.04 -10.23 -0.07
N GLU A 77 6.79 -10.72 0.92
CA GLU A 77 7.89 -11.65 0.71
C GLU A 77 7.46 -13.12 0.58
N SER A 78 6.18 -13.43 0.85
CA SER A 78 5.65 -14.78 0.75
C SER A 78 5.58 -15.28 -0.69
N THR A 79 5.82 -16.57 -0.89
CA THR A 79 5.75 -17.22 -2.21
C THR A 79 4.38 -17.01 -2.86
N PHE A 80 3.31 -17.11 -2.08
CA PHE A 80 1.93 -16.86 -2.51
C PHE A 80 1.79 -15.47 -3.15
N VAL A 81 2.26 -14.44 -2.46
CA VAL A 81 2.21 -13.06 -2.97
C VAL A 81 3.15 -12.84 -4.16
N LYS A 82 4.37 -13.37 -4.13
CA LYS A 82 5.33 -13.22 -5.24
C LYS A 82 4.79 -13.83 -6.53
N ASN A 83 4.18 -15.02 -6.44
CA ASN A 83 3.50 -15.66 -7.57
C ASN A 83 2.39 -14.77 -8.11
N TYR A 84 1.59 -14.20 -7.20
CA TYR A 84 0.52 -13.28 -7.54
C TYR A 84 1.03 -12.02 -8.28
N ILE A 85 2.03 -11.32 -7.74
CA ILE A 85 2.60 -10.10 -8.34
C ILE A 85 3.20 -10.41 -9.72
N LYS A 86 3.89 -11.55 -9.86
CA LYS A 86 4.47 -12.00 -11.12
C LYS A 86 3.38 -12.18 -12.18
N MET A 87 2.27 -12.83 -11.85
CA MET A 87 1.16 -13.03 -12.78
C MET A 87 0.41 -11.73 -13.12
N ALA A 88 0.27 -10.81 -12.17
CA ALA A 88 -0.30 -9.48 -12.43
C ALA A 88 0.55 -8.70 -13.45
N ARG A 89 1.88 -8.72 -13.31
CA ARG A 89 2.80 -8.09 -14.29
C ARG A 89 2.70 -8.72 -15.68
N GLN A 90 2.62 -10.05 -15.77
CA GLN A 90 2.51 -10.77 -17.04
C GLN A 90 1.23 -10.44 -17.81
N ASN A 91 0.12 -10.19 -17.09
CA ASN A 91 -1.15 -9.78 -17.69
C ASN A 91 -1.25 -8.26 -17.97
N ARG A 92 -0.11 -7.53 -17.96
CA ARG A 92 -0.02 -6.06 -18.14
C ARG A 92 -0.95 -5.28 -17.20
N VAL A 93 -1.15 -5.76 -15.98
CA VAL A 93 -1.87 -5.02 -14.95
C VAL A 93 -0.94 -3.94 -14.43
N THR A 94 -1.00 -2.75 -15.03
CA THR A 94 -0.17 -1.62 -14.62
C THR A 94 -0.67 -1.06 -13.30
N THR A 95 0.05 -1.35 -12.22
CA THR A 95 -0.08 -0.58 -10.98
C THR A 95 0.59 0.76 -11.20
N ASN A 96 -0.19 1.79 -11.55
CA ASN A 96 0.33 3.16 -11.57
C ASN A 96 0.79 3.52 -10.16
N ALA A 97 1.97 4.15 -10.03
CA ALA A 97 2.48 4.61 -8.74
C ALA A 97 1.42 5.48 -8.04
N GLY A 98 1.05 5.12 -6.82
CA GLY A 98 -0.01 5.79 -6.06
C GLY A 98 -1.45 5.34 -6.34
N ARG A 99 -1.70 4.34 -7.20
CA ARG A 99 -3.04 3.74 -7.36
C ARG A 99 -3.15 2.37 -6.68
N LYS A 100 -4.26 2.20 -5.97
CA LYS A 100 -4.73 0.91 -5.44
C LYS A 100 -5.24 0.04 -6.59
N MET A 101 -4.77 -1.20 -6.68
CA MET A 101 -5.37 -2.22 -7.55
C MET A 101 -6.35 -3.07 -6.74
N CYS A 102 -7.60 -3.15 -7.20
CA CYS A 102 -8.64 -3.97 -6.59
C CYS A 102 -8.92 -5.20 -7.45
N LEU A 103 -8.91 -6.38 -6.84
CA LEU A 103 -9.16 -7.64 -7.52
C LEU A 103 -10.37 -8.31 -6.89
N HIS A 104 -11.38 -8.53 -7.71
CA HIS A 104 -12.55 -9.30 -7.32
C HIS A 104 -12.40 -10.76 -7.75
N PRO A 105 -12.84 -11.73 -6.94
CA PRO A 105 -12.89 -13.15 -7.30
C PRO A 105 -13.55 -13.46 -8.64
N ASP A 106 -14.51 -12.63 -9.04
CA ASP A 106 -15.27 -12.83 -10.27
C ASP A 106 -14.62 -12.20 -11.51
N SER A 107 -13.58 -11.38 -11.31
CA SER A 107 -12.88 -10.75 -12.42
C SER A 107 -12.17 -11.79 -13.30
N LYS A 108 -12.12 -11.53 -14.61
CA LYS A 108 -11.38 -12.37 -15.57
C LYS A 108 -9.93 -12.53 -15.14
N LEU A 109 -9.32 -11.45 -14.66
CA LEU A 109 -7.96 -11.41 -14.16
C LEU A 109 -7.75 -12.34 -12.94
N TRP A 110 -8.67 -12.32 -11.98
CA TRP A 110 -8.62 -13.25 -10.85
C TRP A 110 -8.64 -14.70 -11.29
N LYS A 111 -9.54 -15.04 -12.21
CA LYS A 111 -9.64 -16.42 -12.73
C LYS A 111 -8.36 -16.85 -13.46
N VAL A 112 -7.66 -15.93 -14.13
CA VAL A 112 -6.36 -16.22 -14.77
C VAL A 112 -5.28 -16.45 -13.71
N ILE A 113 -5.20 -15.58 -12.70
CA ILE A 113 -4.15 -15.64 -11.68
C ILE A 113 -4.34 -16.83 -10.73
N MET A 114 -5.57 -17.12 -10.34
CA MET A 114 -5.88 -18.13 -9.32
C MET A 114 -6.10 -19.54 -9.90
N LYS A 115 -6.01 -19.72 -11.22
CA LYS A 115 -6.23 -21.02 -11.89
C LYS A 115 -5.15 -22.08 -11.63
N GLY A 116 -4.00 -21.69 -11.06
CA GLY A 116 -2.87 -22.59 -10.81
C GLY A 116 -2.69 -23.05 -9.35
N GLU A 117 -3.34 -22.41 -8.37
CA GLU A 117 -3.17 -22.73 -6.96
C GLU A 117 -4.39 -23.49 -6.43
N ARG A 118 -4.38 -24.83 -6.61
CA ARG A 118 -5.12 -25.72 -5.72
C ARG A 118 -4.56 -25.48 -4.32
N GLY A 119 -5.31 -24.78 -3.47
CA GLY A 119 -4.92 -24.53 -2.08
C GLY A 119 -4.62 -25.83 -1.33
N PRO A 120 -3.86 -25.78 -0.23
CA PRO A 120 -3.54 -26.97 0.55
C PRO A 120 -4.84 -27.63 1.02
N ILE A 121 -4.94 -28.92 0.72
CA ILE A 121 -5.92 -29.88 1.21
C ILE A 121 -5.88 -29.86 2.74
#